data_AF-U2NNH9-F1
#
_entry.id   AF-U2NNH9-F1
#
_cell.length_a   1.000
_cell.length_b   1.000
_cell.length_c   1.000
_cell.angle_alpha   90.00
_cell.angle_beta   90.00
_cell.angle_gamma   90.00
#
_symmetry.space_group_name_H-M   'P 1'
#
loop_
_entity.id
_entity.type
_entity.pdbx_description
1 polymer ?
#
loop_
_entity_poly.entity_id
_entity_poly.type
_entity_poly.pdbx_seq_one_letter_code
_entity_poly.pdbx_strand_id
1 'polypeptide(L)'
;MRLMSVYTVYHEKQTSQGRADFIIETPKYVYIFEYKLNRPAAEAIEQIERKGYAREYAHDSRPVYRIGCTFSTETGTVSDWVCEE
;
A
#
# COMPACT_ATOMS: atom_id res chain seq x y z
N MET A 1 -3.18 13.98 -2.77
CA MET A 1 -4.02 14.68 -1.76
C MET A 1 -3.62 14.16 -0.38
N ARG A 2 -3.46 15.01 0.65
CA ARG A 2 -3.08 14.59 2.02
C ARG A 2 -4.31 14.66 2.92
N LEU A 3 -4.73 13.54 3.49
CA LEU A 3 -5.78 13.53 4.50
C LEU A 3 -5.19 14.05 5.81
N MET A 4 -5.86 14.99 6.48
CA MET A 4 -5.42 15.43 7.80
C MET A 4 -5.74 14.35 8.84
N SER A 5 -4.75 13.49 9.07
CA SER A 5 -4.69 12.51 10.14
C SER A 5 -3.53 12.87 11.07
N VAL A 6 -3.49 12.30 12.28
CA VAL A 6 -2.32 12.36 13.17
C VAL A 6 -1.06 11.79 12.49
N TYR A 7 -1.25 10.94 11.48
CA TYR A 7 -0.19 10.35 10.66
C TYR A 7 -0.18 10.93 9.25
N THR A 8 0.99 10.91 8.62
CA THR A 8 1.10 11.32 7.22
C THR A 8 0.51 10.23 6.34
N VAL A 9 -0.65 10.52 5.74
CA VAL A 9 -1.31 9.66 4.77
C VAL A 9 -1.23 10.30 3.40
N TYR A 10 -0.59 9.61 2.46
CA TYR A 10 -0.58 10.00 1.07
C TYR A 10 -1.60 9.17 0.31
N HIS A 11 -2.65 9.80 -0.22
CA HIS A 11 -3.55 9.18 -1.18
C HIS A 11 -3.04 9.42 -2.59
N GLU A 12 -3.04 8.37 -3.40
CA GLU A 12 -2.67 8.46 -4.81
C GLU A 12 -1.27 9.06 -5.01
N LYS A 13 -0.30 8.66 -4.16
CA LYS A 13 1.05 9.21 -4.20
C LYS A 13 1.68 8.87 -5.55
N GLN A 14 1.89 9.89 -6.37
CA GLN A 14 2.69 9.76 -7.59
C GLN A 14 4.15 9.56 -7.17
N THR A 15 4.67 8.38 -7.49
CA THR A 15 6.10 8.05 -7.40
C THR A 15 6.68 8.01 -8.81
N SER A 16 8.01 8.00 -8.92
CA SER A 16 8.70 7.85 -10.21
C SER A 16 8.33 6.58 -10.98
N GLN A 17 7.71 5.61 -10.32
CA GLN A 17 7.36 4.30 -10.89
C GLN A 17 5.84 4.10 -11.08
N GLY A 18 4.99 4.98 -10.56
CA GLY A 18 3.53 4.89 -10.69
C GLY A 18 2.79 5.51 -9.51
N ARG A 19 1.48 5.25 -9.42
CA ARG A 19 0.61 5.76 -8.36
C ARG A 19 0.30 4.65 -7.36
N ALA A 20 0.76 4.78 -6.12
CA ALA A 20 0.33 3.90 -5.04
C ALA A 20 -1.04 4.36 -4.54
N ASP A 21 -1.92 3.41 -4.16
CA ASP A 21 -3.27 3.75 -3.70
C ASP A 21 -3.20 4.59 -2.41
N PHE A 22 -2.47 4.12 -1.39
CA PHE A 22 -2.00 5.00 -0.32
C PHE A 22 -0.81 4.46 0.48
N ILE A 23 -0.06 5.39 1.07
CA ILE A 23 1.04 5.10 1.99
C ILE A 23 0.76 5.79 3.33
N ILE A 24 0.98 5.07 4.42
CA ILE A 24 0.86 5.59 5.78
C ILE A 24 2.24 5.58 6.43
N GLU A 25 2.72 6.76 6.78
CA GLU A 25 3.96 6.92 7.53
C GLU A 25 3.64 7.24 8.99
N THR A 26 4.12 6.38 9.87
CA THR A 26 4.02 6.56 11.33
C THR A 26 5.43 6.69 11.92
N PRO A 27 5.60 7.14 13.17
CA PRO A 27 6.92 7.20 13.78
C PRO A 27 7.64 5.85 13.89
N LYS A 28 6.91 4.71 13.85
CA LYS A 28 7.46 3.37 14.06
C LYS A 28 7.46 2.49 12.82
N TYR A 29 6.56 2.72 11.88
CA TYR A 29 6.31 1.84 10.73
C TYR A 29 5.91 2.65 9.50
N VAL A 30 6.18 2.08 8.34
CA VAL A 30 5.65 2.53 7.04
C VAL A 30 4.74 1.44 6.50
N TYR A 31 3.56 1.80 6.01
CA TYR A 31 2.62 0.87 5.38
C TYR A 31 2.33 1.31 3.94
N ILE A 32 2.48 0.39 3.00
CA ILE A 32 2.22 0.61 1.57
C ILE A 32 1.03 -0.27 1.19
N PHE A 33 -0.06 0.34 0.73
CA PHE A 33 -1.28 -0.36 0.35
C PHE A 33 -1.49 -0.34 -1.15
N GLU A 34 -1.98 -1.47 -1.67
CA GLU A 34 -2.47 -1.60 -3.04
C GLU A 34 -3.74 -2.46 -3.06
N TYR A 35 -4.72 -2.05 -3.86
CA TYR A 35 -6.01 -2.71 -3.97
C TYR A 35 -6.23 -3.36 -5.33
N LYS A 36 -6.98 -4.45 -5.31
CA LYS A 36 -7.41 -5.17 -6.50
C LYS A 36 -8.89 -5.45 -6.44
N LEU A 37 -9.61 -5.08 -7.50
CA LEU A 37 -11.01 -5.43 -7.67
C LEU A 37 -11.12 -6.85 -8.24
N ASN A 38 -11.79 -7.76 -7.53
CA ASN A 38 -12.04 -9.16 -7.90
C ASN A 38 -10.78 -9.92 -8.38
N ARG A 39 -9.59 -9.58 -7.88
CA ARG A 39 -8.33 -10.29 -8.19
C ARG A 39 -7.56 -10.57 -6.91
N PRO A 40 -6.71 -11.62 -6.87
CA PRO A 40 -6.02 -12.05 -5.66
C PRO A 40 -5.18 -10.95 -5.02
N ALA A 41 -5.11 -10.95 -3.68
CA ALA A 41 -4.32 -10.00 -2.90
C ALA A 41 -2.81 -10.13 -3.21
N ALA A 42 -2.35 -11.32 -3.59
CA ALA A 42 -0.97 -11.56 -4.03
C ALA A 42 -0.59 -10.71 -5.27
N GLU A 43 -1.51 -10.49 -6.22
CA GLU A 43 -1.23 -9.61 -7.38
C GLU A 43 -1.00 -8.15 -6.95
N ALA A 44 -1.59 -7.74 -5.82
CA ALA A 44 -1.37 -6.40 -5.27
C ALA A 44 0.04 -6.30 -4.67
N ILE A 45 0.47 -7.32 -3.92
CA ILE A 45 1.85 -7.43 -3.39
C ILE A 45 2.87 -7.40 -4.54
N GLU A 46 2.68 -8.24 -5.57
CA GLU A 46 3.55 -8.25 -6.75
C GLU A 46 3.61 -6.89 -7.44
N GLN A 47 2.50 -6.15 -7.47
CA GLN A 47 2.50 -4.79 -8.00
C GLN A 47 3.34 -3.84 -7.14
N ILE A 48 3.22 -3.89 -5.81
CA ILE A 48 4.01 -3.08 -4.89
C ILE A 48 5.51 -3.34 -5.11
N GLU A 49 5.90 -4.62 -5.19
CA GLU A 49 7.27 -5.07 -5.47
C GLU A 49 7.78 -4.55 -6.82
N ARG A 50 7.04 -4.82 -7.90
CA ARG A 50 7.42 -4.44 -9.26
C ARG A 50 7.57 -2.92 -9.41
N LYS A 51 6.72 -2.16 -8.74
CA LYS A 51 6.77 -0.69 -8.73
C LYS A 51 7.86 -0.14 -7.80
N GLY A 52 8.37 -0.97 -6.90
CA GLY A 52 9.47 -0.60 -6.01
C GLY A 52 9.10 0.52 -5.04
N TYR A 53 7.85 0.59 -4.59
CA TYR A 53 7.41 1.63 -3.66
C TYR A 53 8.19 1.60 -2.33
N ALA A 54 8.62 0.42 -1.89
CA ALA A 54 9.46 0.25 -0.70
C ALA A 54 10.87 0.86 -0.85
N ARG A 55 11.36 1.10 -2.08
CA ARG A 55 12.72 1.62 -2.31
C ARG A 55 12.94 3.02 -1.75
N GLU A 56 11.88 3.85 -1.68
CA GLU A 56 11.95 5.18 -1.07
C GLU A 56 12.32 5.12 0.42
N TYR A 57 12.08 3.96 1.06
CA TYR A 57 12.30 3.71 2.48
C TYR A 57 13.51 2.79 2.74
N ALA A 58 14.37 2.54 1.73
CA ALA A 58 15.51 1.62 1.87
C ALA A 58 16.54 2.02 2.93
N HIS A 59 16.59 3.31 3.30
CA HIS A 59 17.44 3.85 4.36
C HIS A 59 16.64 4.28 5.60
N ASP A 60 15.35 3.93 5.65
CA ASP A 60 14.52 4.14 6.81
C ASP A 60 14.81 3.07 7.87
N SER A 61 14.75 3.44 9.14
CA SER A 61 14.95 2.50 10.26
C SER A 61 13.65 1.82 10.67
N ARG A 62 12.51 2.30 10.17
CA ARG A 62 11.17 1.75 10.43
C ARG A 62 10.94 0.52 9.56
N PRO A 63 10.32 -0.56 10.08
CA PRO A 63 9.82 -1.64 9.26
C PRO A 63 8.82 -1.11 8.23
N VAL A 64 8.95 -1.60 7.01
CA VAL A 64 8.06 -1.28 5.89
C VAL A 64 7.16 -2.49 5.69
N TYR A 65 5.86 -2.31 5.68
CA TYR A 65 4.89 -3.36 5.40
C TYR A 65 4.19 -3.10 4.08
N ARG A 66 4.08 -4.14 3.27
CA ARG A 66 3.42 -4.18 1.97
C ARG A 66 2.11 -4.93 2.16
N ILE A 67 1.00 -4.24 1.92
CA ILE A 67 -0.34 -4.74 2.17
C ILE A 67 -1.14 -4.77 0.88
N GLY A 68 -1.52 -5.97 0.46
CA GLY A 68 -2.35 -6.21 -0.71
C GLY A 68 -3.76 -6.57 -0.28
N CYS A 69 -4.78 -5.96 -0.89
CA CYS A 69 -6.17 -6.22 -0.54
C CYS A 69 -7.03 -6.50 -1.78
N THR A 70 -7.93 -7.46 -1.68
CA THR A 70 -8.93 -7.77 -2.71
C THR A 70 -10.30 -7.22 -2.30
N PHE A 71 -10.85 -6.33 -3.13
CA PHE A 71 -12.24 -5.89 -3.01
C PHE A 71 -13.16 -6.74 -3.88
N SER A 72 -14.25 -7.22 -3.29
CA SER A 72 -15.33 -7.88 -4.02
C SER A 72 -16.34 -6.86 -4.52
N THR A 73 -16.69 -6.89 -5.80
CA THR A 73 -17.81 -6.09 -6.34
C THR A 73 -19.17 -6.58 -5.89
N GLU A 74 -19.27 -7.85 -5.48
CA GLU A 74 -20.53 -8.46 -5.06
C GLU A 74 -20.91 -7.99 -3.65
N THR A 75 -19.96 -7.99 -2.73
CA THR A 75 -20.19 -7.56 -1.34
C THR A 75 -19.89 -6.09 -1.11
N GLY A 76 -19.10 -5.46 -1.99
CA GLY A 76 -18.60 -4.10 -1.79
C GLY A 76 -17.56 -3.99 -0.67
N THR A 77 -16.99 -5.11 -0.22
CA THR A 77 -16.06 -5.18 0.92
C THR A 77 -14.74 -5.84 0.54
N VAL A 78 -13.75 -5.75 1.43
CA VAL A 78 -12.54 -6.57 1.33
C VAL A 78 -12.92 -8.03 1.52
N SER A 79 -12.47 -8.88 0.60
CA SER A 79 -12.73 -10.32 0.56
C SER A 79 -11.47 -11.14 0.87
N ASP A 80 -10.28 -10.58 0.65
CA ASP A 80 -8.99 -11.20 0.98
C ASP A 80 -7.92 -10.13 1.19
N TRP A 81 -6.85 -10.46 1.91
CA TRP A 81 -5.69 -9.58 2.11
C TRP A 81 -4.41 -10.35 2.47
N VAL A 82 -3.26 -9.77 2.12
CA VAL A 82 -1.91 -10.26 2.44
C VAL A 82 -1.08 -9.12 3.00
N CYS A 83 -0.22 -9.43 3.98
CA CYS A 83 0.74 -8.49 4.55
C CYS A 83 2.13 -9.13 4.60
N GLU A 84 3.11 -8.44 4.04
CA GLU A 84 4.53 -8.81 4.06
C GLU A 84 5.35 -7.63 4.59
N GLU A 85 6.44 -7.91 5.30
CA GLU A 85 7.45 -6.90 5.66
C GLU A 85 8.43 -6.73 4.50
#